data_AF-A0A1I8AG79-F1
#
_entry.id   AF-A0A1I8AG79-F1
#
_cell.length_a   1.000
_cell.length_b   1.000
_cell.length_c   1.000
_cell.angle_alpha   90.00
_cell.angle_beta   90.00
_cell.angle_gamma   90.00
#
_symmetry.space_group_name_H-M   'P 1'
#
loop_
_entity.id
_entity.type
_entity.pdbx_description
1 polymer ?
#
loop_
_entity_poly.entity_id
_entity_poly.type
_entity_poly.pdbx_seq_one_letter_code
_entity_poly.pdbx_strand_id
1 'polypeptide(L)'
;MITYVSLSVLKLYAVARPFYYRQAFTMRRCGYLIVFSWVVFLFMATYALSTTALVKIPALNEWSGCKMETCLRDMYRSRNFLTVIAYFFTIISFFVTASSIL
;
A
#
# COMPACT_ATOMS: atom_id res chain seq x y z
N MET A 1 8.86 -0.62 -1.62
CA MET A 1 9.04 0.16 -0.37
C MET A 1 8.04 -0.24 0.72
N ILE A 2 6.73 -0.23 0.44
CA ILE A 2 5.68 -0.51 1.44
C ILE A 2 5.84 -1.89 2.11
N THR A 3 6.13 -2.92 1.30
CA THR A 3 6.42 -4.28 1.77
C THR A 3 7.67 -4.38 2.64
N TYR A 4 8.68 -3.54 2.43
CA TYR A 4 9.92 -3.57 3.20
C TYR A 4 9.73 -3.04 4.62
N VAL A 5 8.97 -1.95 4.77
CA VAL A 5 8.77 -1.34 6.08
C VAL A 5 7.79 -2.16 6.91
N SER A 6 6.74 -2.72 6.30
CA SER A 6 5.85 -3.64 7.02
C SER A 6 6.60 -4.87 7.53
N LEU A 7 7.51 -5.45 6.72
CA LEU A 7 8.39 -6.54 7.15
C LEU A 7 9.36 -6.13 8.28
N SER A 8 9.91 -4.92 8.24
CA SER A 8 10.78 -4.41 9.31
C SER A 8 10.05 -4.22 10.63
N VAL A 9 8.83 -3.65 10.60
CA VAL A 9 7.97 -3.51 11.79
C VAL A 9 7.58 -4.89 12.34
N LEU A 10 7.28 -5.84 11.46
CA LEU A 10 6.98 -7.22 11.84
C LEU A 10 8.17 -7.89 12.56
N LYS A 11 9.38 -7.72 12.03
CA LYS A 11 10.61 -8.23 12.63
C LYS A 11 10.88 -7.59 13.99
N LEU A 12 10.70 -6.28 14.11
CA LEU A 12 10.86 -5.58 15.40
C LEU A 12 9.87 -6.10 16.45
N TYR A 13 8.63 -6.39 16.06
CA TYR A 13 7.65 -6.98 16.97
C TYR A 13 7.98 -8.43 17.36
N ALA A 14 8.46 -9.24 16.41
CA ALA A 14 8.93 -10.59 16.68
C ALA A 14 10.09 -10.59 17.69
N VAL A 15 10.97 -9.59 17.64
CA VAL A 15 12.06 -9.39 18.61
C VAL A 15 11.52 -8.91 19.96
N ALA A 16 10.55 -7.99 19.99
CA ALA A 16 10.01 -7.43 21.22
C ALA A 16 9.14 -8.41 22.03
N ARG A 17 8.37 -9.29 21.37
CA ARG A 17 7.44 -10.24 22.01
C ARG A 17 7.42 -11.59 21.27
N PRO A 18 8.48 -12.42 21.40
CA PRO A 18 8.67 -13.62 20.58
C PRO A 18 7.61 -14.72 20.81
N PHE A 19 7.17 -14.93 22.06
CA PHE A 19 6.18 -15.97 22.38
C PHE A 19 4.78 -15.65 21.84
N TYR A 20 4.35 -14.39 21.93
CA TYR A 20 3.05 -13.95 21.43
C TYR A 20 3.03 -13.83 19.90
N TYR A 21 4.15 -13.47 19.28
CA TYR A 21 4.29 -13.46 17.83
C TYR A 21 3.94 -14.82 17.22
N ARG A 22 4.43 -15.93 17.80
CA ARG A 22 4.20 -17.28 17.26
C ARG A 22 2.74 -17.73 17.33
N GLN A 23 1.97 -17.22 18.30
CA GLN A 23 0.56 -17.58 18.53
C GLN A 23 -0.41 -16.63 17.79
N ALA A 24 -0.05 -15.36 17.67
CA ALA A 24 -0.79 -14.32 16.96
C ALA A 24 -0.69 -14.45 15.43
N PHE A 25 0.52 -14.78 14.96
CA PHE A 25 0.88 -14.71 13.57
C PHE A 25 0.57 -16.03 12.86
N THR A 26 -0.71 -16.20 12.48
CA THR A 26 -1.10 -17.30 11.61
C THR A 26 -0.67 -17.00 10.17
N MET A 27 0.13 -17.90 9.57
CA MET A 27 0.60 -17.81 8.16
C MET A 27 -0.51 -17.44 7.16
N ARG A 28 -1.75 -17.87 7.45
CA ARG A 28 -2.95 -17.57 6.66
C ARG A 28 -3.26 -16.07 6.56
N ARG A 29 -3.15 -15.31 7.67
CA ARG A 29 -3.38 -13.86 7.69
C ARG A 29 -2.25 -13.10 6.99
N CYS A 30 -1.01 -13.57 7.13
CA CYS A 30 0.13 -13.02 6.40
C CYS A 30 -0.06 -13.17 4.89
N GLY A 31 -0.53 -14.33 4.43
CA GLY A 31 -0.89 -14.56 3.03
C GLY A 31 -1.92 -13.56 2.51
N TYR A 32 -2.99 -13.30 3.27
CA TYR A 32 -3.99 -12.28 2.89
C TYR A 32 -3.41 -10.87 2.82
N LEU A 33 -2.54 -10.47 3.75
CA LEU A 33 -1.89 -9.15 3.72
C LEU A 33 -0.94 -9.00 2.52
N ILE A 34 -0.22 -10.07 2.16
CA ILE A 34 0.63 -10.09 0.97
C ILE A 34 -0.23 -9.95 -0.29
N VAL A 35 -1.29 -10.76 -0.44
CA VAL A 35 -2.21 -10.68 -1.59
C VAL A 35 -2.85 -9.31 -1.69
N PHE A 36 -3.33 -8.75 -0.58
CA PHE A 36 -3.88 -7.39 -0.54
C PHE A 36 -2.86 -6.35 -0.99
N SER A 37 -1.60 -6.45 -0.52
CA SER A 37 -0.53 -5.56 -0.97
C SER A 37 -0.25 -5.66 -2.47
N TRP A 38 -0.35 -6.87 -3.05
CA TRP A 38 -0.20 -7.08 -4.49
C TRP A 38 -1.35 -6.48 -5.29
N VAL A 39 -2.59 -6.62 -4.82
CA VAL A 39 -3.77 -6.03 -5.46
C VAL A 39 -3.67 -4.50 -5.48
N VAL A 40 -3.33 -3.89 -4.34
CA VAL A 40 -3.13 -2.43 -4.24
C VAL A 40 -1.98 -1.98 -5.16
N PHE A 41 -0.90 -2.77 -5.25
CA PHE A 41 0.22 -2.47 -6.14
C PHE A 41 -0.17 -2.51 -7.62
N LEU A 42 -0.92 -3.54 -8.05
CA LEU A 42 -1.42 -3.63 -9.42
C LEU A 42 -2.33 -2.46 -9.77
N PHE A 43 -3.25 -2.11 -8.89
CA PHE A 43 -4.15 -0.96 -9.07
C PHE A 43 -3.37 0.36 -9.22
N MET A 44 -2.33 0.54 -8.40
CA MET A 44 -1.45 1.72 -8.46
C MET A 44 -0.56 1.75 -9.70
N ALA A 45 -0.20 0.58 -10.23
CA ALA A 45 0.57 0.46 -11.46
C ALA A 45 -0.30 0.78 -12.68
N THR A 46 -1.49 0.19 -12.77
CA THR A 46 -2.43 0.48 -13.87
C THR A 46 -2.86 1.94 -13.87
N TYR A 47 -3.19 2.51 -12.70
CA TYR A 47 -3.53 3.93 -12.60
C TYR A 47 -2.39 4.84 -13.10
N ALA A 48 -1.15 4.56 -12.70
CA ALA A 48 0.01 5.33 -13.15
C ALA A 48 0.29 5.17 -14.66
N LEU A 49 0.06 3.97 -15.22
CA LEU A 49 0.18 3.73 -16.65
C LEU A 49 -0.91 4.45 -17.44
N SER A 50 -2.15 4.47 -16.93
CA SER A 50 -3.27 5.17 -17.55
C SER A 50 -3.06 6.68 -17.57
N THR A 51 -2.61 7.29 -16.47
CA THR A 51 -2.32 8.73 -16.42
C THR A 51 -1.13 9.10 -17.31
N THR A 52 -0.08 8.28 -17.32
CA THR A 52 1.06 8.51 -18.24
C THR A 52 0.67 8.32 -19.71
N ALA A 53 -0.24 7.40 -20.03
CA ALA A 53 -0.79 7.26 -21.37
C ALA A 53 -1.65 8.46 -21.78
N LEU A 54 -2.52 8.97 -20.90
CA LEU A 54 -3.32 10.18 -21.15
C LEU A 54 -2.44 11.40 -21.47
N VAL A 55 -1.32 11.53 -20.75
CA VAL A 55 -0.34 12.60 -20.91
C VAL A 55 0.45 12.40 -22.21
N LYS A 56 0.92 11.19 -22.51
CA LYS A 56 1.78 10.96 -23.68
C LYS A 56 1.03 11.04 -25.02
N ILE A 57 -0.28 10.80 -25.04
CA ILE A 57 -1.10 10.80 -26.25
C ILE A 57 -1.76 12.17 -26.43
N PRO A 58 -1.31 13.01 -27.39
CA PRO A 58 -1.79 14.39 -27.53
C PRO A 58 -3.31 14.47 -27.81
N ALA A 59 -3.87 13.50 -28.55
CA ALA A 59 -5.31 13.43 -28.84
C ALA A 59 -6.20 13.19 -27.60
N LEU A 60 -5.69 12.48 -26.58
CA LEU A 60 -6.39 12.24 -25.32
C LEU A 60 -6.19 13.38 -24.32
N ASN A 61 -5.04 14.04 -24.37
CA ASN A 61 -4.74 15.21 -23.56
C ASN A 61 -5.68 16.38 -23.90
N GLU A 62 -5.98 16.58 -25.18
CA GLU A 62 -6.92 17.61 -25.64
C GLU A 62 -8.36 17.30 -25.22
N TRP A 63 -8.76 16.02 -25.22
CA TRP A 63 -10.07 15.58 -24.75
C TRP A 63 -10.25 15.68 -23.23
N SER A 64 -9.18 15.43 -22.45
CA SER A 64 -9.21 15.50 -20.98
C SER A 64 -8.90 16.90 -20.43
N GLY A 65 -8.32 17.80 -21.23
CA GLY A 65 -7.97 19.17 -20.85
C GLY A 65 -7.02 19.28 -19.66
N CYS A 66 -6.39 18.17 -19.26
CA CYS A 66 -5.67 18.10 -17.99
C CYS A 66 -4.25 18.63 -18.16
N LYS A 67 -3.88 19.70 -17.42
CA LYS A 67 -2.49 20.16 -17.39
C LYS A 67 -1.58 19.04 -16.92
N MET A 68 -0.59 18.67 -17.75
CA MET A 68 0.41 17.62 -17.47
C MET A 68 0.99 17.72 -16.06
N GLU A 69 1.35 18.94 -15.66
CA GLU A 69 1.96 19.25 -14.38
C GLU A 69 0.99 18.93 -13.22
N THR A 70 -0.28 19.26 -13.38
CA THR A 70 -1.33 18.99 -12.38
C THR A 70 -1.65 17.50 -12.32
N CYS A 71 -1.77 16.83 -13.47
CA CYS A 71 -2.09 15.40 -13.54
C CYS A 71 -0.98 14.52 -12.92
N LEU A 72 0.29 14.82 -13.25
CA LEU A 72 1.44 14.13 -12.65
C LEU A 72 1.55 14.42 -11.16
N ARG A 73 1.26 15.65 -10.73
CA ARG A 73 1.27 16.02 -9.30
C ARG A 73 0.17 15.33 -8.52
N ASP A 74 -1.05 15.24 -9.05
CA ASP A 74 -2.15 14.51 -8.41
C ASP A 74 -1.94 12.99 -8.44
N MET A 75 -1.32 12.44 -9.49
CA MET A 75 -0.90 11.04 -9.51
C MET A 75 0.10 10.74 -8.39
N TYR A 76 1.08 11.63 -8.17
CA TYR A 76 2.04 11.45 -7.09
C TYR A 76 1.39 11.61 -5.71
N ARG A 77 0.48 12.58 -5.58
CA ARG A 77 -0.27 12.83 -4.34
C ARG A 77 -1.16 11.66 -3.96
N SER A 78 -1.93 11.12 -4.90
CA SER A 78 -2.78 9.96 -4.71
C SER A 78 -1.97 8.71 -4.35
N ARG A 79 -0.83 8.48 -5.01
CA ARG A 79 0.11 7.41 -4.63
C ARG A 79 0.57 7.53 -3.19
N ASN A 80 0.96 8.73 -2.76
CA ASN A 80 1.42 8.94 -1.40
C ASN A 80 0.29 8.75 -0.38
N PHE A 81 -0.91 9.24 -0.68
CA PHE A 81 -2.08 9.09 0.19
C PHE A 81 -2.51 7.63 0.36
N LEU A 82 -2.54 6.85 -0.72
CA LEU A 82 -2.80 5.41 -0.68
C LEU A 82 -1.73 4.66 0.11
N THR A 83 -0.47 5.09 0.01
CA THR A 83 0.62 4.52 0.80
C THR A 83 0.39 4.77 2.29
N VAL A 84 0.02 5.99 2.68
CA VAL A 84 -0.32 6.35 4.07
C VAL A 84 -1.49 5.52 4.60
N ILE A 85 -2.57 5.39 3.82
CA ILE A 85 -3.73 4.55 4.19
C ILE A 85 -3.31 3.10 4.42
N ALA A 86 -2.52 2.53 3.50
CA ALA A 86 -2.04 1.16 3.64
C ALA A 86 -1.20 0.97 4.91
N TYR A 87 -0.36 1.95 5.27
CA TYR A 87 0.38 1.93 6.54
C TYR A 87 -0.54 1.95 7.76
N PHE A 88 -1.48 2.89 7.81
CA PHE A 88 -2.44 2.93 8.92
C PHE A 88 -3.21 1.62 9.04
N PHE A 89 -3.66 1.05 7.91
CA PHE A 89 -4.33 -0.24 7.90
C PHE A 89 -3.44 -1.37 8.44
N THR A 90 -2.16 -1.41 8.04
CA THR A 90 -1.22 -2.41 8.59
C THR A 90 -1.01 -2.25 10.09
N ILE A 91 -0.86 -1.02 10.59
CA ILE A 91 -0.71 -0.74 12.03
C ILE A 91 -1.97 -1.14 12.79
N ILE A 92 -3.15 -0.81 12.27
CA ILE A 92 -4.44 -1.18 12.89
C ILE A 92 -4.59 -2.70 12.90
N SER A 93 -4.34 -3.39 11.79
CA SER A 93 -4.42 -4.85 11.71
C SER A 93 -3.49 -5.53 12.71
N PHE A 94 -2.31 -4.95 12.91
CA PHE A 94 -1.34 -5.38 13.91
C PHE A 94 -1.82 -5.12 15.33
N PHE A 95 -2.36 -3.93 15.61
CA PHE A 95 -2.86 -3.55 16.93
C PHE A 95 -4.05 -4.43 17.32
N VAL A 96 -5.02 -4.63 16.42
CA VAL A 96 -6.16 -5.55 16.61
C VAL A 96 -5.68 -6.96 16.85
N THR A 97 -4.67 -7.43 16.11
CA THR A 97 -4.09 -8.76 16.33
C THR A 97 -3.45 -8.84 17.72
N ALA A 98 -2.71 -7.81 18.15
CA ALA A 98 -2.10 -7.74 19.47
C ALA A 98 -3.12 -7.64 20.61
N SER A 99 -4.22 -6.89 20.44
CA SER A 99 -5.25 -6.70 21.48
C SER A 99 -6.28 -7.84 21.52
N SER A 100 -6.50 -8.57 20.43
CA SER A 100 -7.34 -9.80 20.44
C SER A 100 -6.72 -10.98 21.21
N ILE A 101 -5.48 -10.83 21.69
CA ILE A 101 -4.68 -11.88 22.34
C ILE A 101 -4.41 -11.53 23.81
N LEU A 102 -4.76 -10.31 24.25
CA LEU A 102 -4.78 -9.91 25.66
C LEU A 102 -6.10 -10.35 26.30
#